data_AF-A0A482R9H2-F1
#
_entry.id   AF-A0A482R9H2-F1
#
_cell.length_a   1.000
_cell.length_b   1.000
_cell.length_c   1.000
_cell.angle_alpha   90.00
_cell.angle_beta   90.00
_cell.angle_gamma   90.00
#
_symmetry.space_group_name_H-M   'P 1'
#
loop_
_entity.id
_entity.type
_entity.pdbx_description
1 polymer ?
#
loop_
_entity_poly.entity_id
_entity_poly.type
_entity_poly.pdbx_seq_one_letter_code
_entity_poly.pdbx_strand_id
1 'polypeptide(L)'
;MLALVVCCGVQPKVAKEKLTFGAVTSDHMLEVDWTAKDGWAAPVISPYHPLAIDPAASVLHYGLEVRTLRVRVRVCACACARARVGRLCVHSVVMGRHGLCVGCARIYA
;
A
#
# COMPACT_ATOMS: atom_id res chain seq x y z
N MET A 1 21.20 -2.07 -7.21
CA MET A 1 21.20 -1.63 -5.79
C MET A 1 20.17 -0.53 -5.68
N LEU A 2 19.16 -0.66 -4.82
CA LEU A 2 18.07 0.33 -4.67
C LEU A 2 18.63 1.59 -3.97
N ALA A 3 18.45 2.76 -4.55
CA ALA A 3 18.86 4.02 -3.92
C ALA A 3 17.72 4.55 -3.03
N LEU A 4 17.97 4.68 -1.72
CA LEU A 4 17.01 5.20 -0.75
C LEU A 4 17.39 6.64 -0.39
N VAL A 5 16.54 7.60 -0.75
CA VAL A 5 16.67 9.00 -0.34
C VAL A 5 15.66 9.26 0.78
N VAL A 6 16.16 9.39 2.02
CA VAL A 6 15.31 9.52 3.21
C VAL A 6 14.84 10.98 3.39
N CYS A 7 13.54 11.16 3.61
CA CYS A 7 12.96 12.48 3.95
C CYS A 7 13.26 12.88 5.40
N CYS A 8 13.52 14.16 5.63
CA CYS A 8 13.77 14.72 6.97
C CYS A 8 12.48 14.99 7.79
N GLY A 9 11.31 15.09 7.14
CA GLY A 9 10.01 15.28 7.79
C GLY A 9 8.98 14.27 7.29
N VAL A 10 8.34 13.54 8.22
CA VAL A 10 7.33 12.52 7.93
C VAL A 10 5.94 13.09 8.19
N GLN A 11 4.99 12.86 7.27
CA GLN A 11 3.62 13.32 7.43
C GLN A 11 2.86 12.47 8.47
N PRO A 12 1.96 13.06 9.28
CA PRO A 12 1.17 12.32 10.23
C PRO A 12 0.15 11.42 9.53
N LYS A 13 0.05 10.16 9.95
CA LYS A 13 -0.87 9.17 9.38
C LYS A 13 -2.31 9.52 9.74
N VAL A 14 -3.17 9.61 8.73
CA VAL A 14 -4.61 9.84 8.91
C VAL A 14 -5.32 8.59 9.46
N ALA A 15 -6.42 8.81 10.20
CA ALA A 15 -7.27 7.75 10.72
C ALA A 15 -7.93 6.96 9.58
N LYS A 16 -8.10 5.65 9.75
CA LYS A 16 -8.54 4.75 8.68
C LYS A 16 -9.96 5.05 8.21
N GLU A 17 -10.80 5.56 9.11
CA GLU A 17 -12.22 5.85 8.89
C GLU A 17 -12.42 7.10 8.04
N LYS A 18 -11.40 7.96 7.96
CA LYS A 18 -11.41 9.21 7.18
C LYS A 18 -10.64 9.10 5.85
N LEU A 19 -10.22 7.89 5.46
CA LEU A 19 -9.48 7.68 4.23
C LEU A 19 -10.40 7.77 3.02
N THR A 20 -10.21 8.81 2.22
CA THR A 20 -10.82 8.93 0.89
C THR A 20 -9.82 8.47 -0.18
N PHE A 21 -10.30 7.69 -1.15
CA PHE A 21 -9.46 7.18 -2.23
C PHE A 21 -8.81 8.32 -3.03
N GLY A 22 -7.48 8.26 -3.21
CA GLY A 22 -6.72 9.24 -4.00
C GLY A 22 -6.47 10.60 -3.35
N ALA A 23 -7.03 10.88 -2.16
CA ALA A 23 -6.87 12.17 -1.50
C ALA A 23 -5.58 12.28 -0.65
N VAL A 24 -5.16 11.15 -0.05
CA VAL A 24 -3.98 11.09 0.83
C VAL A 24 -2.92 10.23 0.16
N THR A 25 -1.73 10.80 -0.04
CA THR A 25 -0.57 10.15 -0.64
C THR A 25 0.43 9.70 0.44
N SER A 26 1.34 8.79 0.06
CA SER A 26 2.45 8.36 0.92
C SER A 26 3.61 9.37 0.91
N ASP A 27 4.46 9.31 1.94
CA ASP A 27 5.63 10.19 2.07
C ASP A 27 6.67 10.02 0.95
N HIS A 28 6.71 8.84 0.34
CA HIS A 28 7.69 8.47 -0.67
C HIS A 28 7.02 7.98 -1.95
N MET A 29 7.70 8.24 -3.06
CA MET A 29 7.40 7.72 -4.39
C MET A 29 8.57 6.88 -4.91
N LEU A 30 8.29 6.00 -5.86
CA LEU A 30 9.29 5.18 -6.53
C LEU A 30 9.44 5.69 -7.96
N GLU A 31 10.67 5.97 -8.36
CA GLU A 31 11.00 6.49 -9.68
C GLU A 31 12.04 5.58 -10.33
N VAL A 32 11.86 5.34 -11.63
CA VAL A 32 12.78 4.53 -12.44
C VAL A 32 12.85 5.16 -13.82
N ASP A 33 14.00 5.73 -14.15
CA ASP A 33 14.22 6.31 -15.46
C ASP A 33 14.49 5.21 -16.50
N TRP A 34 14.04 5.47 -17.72
CA TRP A 34 14.34 4.62 -18.87
C TRP A 34 14.93 5.46 -19.99
N THR A 35 16.00 4.96 -20.61
CA THR A 35 16.59 5.57 -21.80
C THR A 35 16.72 4.53 -22.91
N ALA A 36 16.63 4.97 -24.17
CA ALA A 36 16.79 4.08 -25.31
C ALA A 36 18.21 3.48 -25.44
N LYS A 37 19.21 4.12 -24.83
CA LYS A 37 20.62 3.69 -24.88
C LYS A 37 20.96 2.67 -23.80
N ASP A 38 20.60 3.00 -22.56
CA ASP A 38 21.04 2.25 -21.36
C ASP A 38 19.92 1.39 -20.75
N GLY A 39 18.69 1.51 -21.27
CA GLY A 39 17.53 0.79 -20.77
C GLY A 39 17.06 1.35 -19.42
N TRP A 40 16.67 0.45 -18.52
CA TRP A 40 16.16 0.81 -17.19
C TRP A 40 17.30 1.18 -16.24
N ALA A 41 17.20 2.36 -15.64
CA ALA A 41 18.08 2.80 -14.59
C ALA A 41 17.80 2.07 -13.26
N ALA A 42 18.68 2.28 -12.28
CA ALA A 42 18.46 1.76 -10.94
C ALA A 42 17.25 2.44 -10.29
N PRO A 43 16.33 1.68 -9.67
CA PRO A 43 15.16 2.25 -9.00
C PRO A 43 15.56 3.12 -7.81
N VAL A 44 14.93 4.29 -7.68
CA VAL A 44 15.17 5.28 -6.64
C VAL A 44 13.87 5.51 -5.86
N ILE A 45 13.95 5.48 -4.53
CA ILE A 45 12.86 5.89 -3.64
C ILE A 45 13.15 7.31 -3.18
N SER A 46 12.34 8.25 -3.66
CA SER A 46 12.45 9.69 -3.42
C SER A 46 11.26 10.21 -2.57
N PRO A 47 11.42 11.39 -1.92
CA PRO A 47 10.28 12.11 -1.32
C PRO A 47 9.16 12.31 -2.32
N TYR A 48 7.91 12.38 -1.88
CA TYR A 48 6.84 12.84 -2.77
C TYR A 48 7.12 14.28 -3.26
N HIS A 49 7.23 14.45 -4.58
CA HIS A 49 7.47 15.75 -5.21
C HIS A 49 6.73 15.88 -6.55
N PRO A 50 6.59 17.10 -7.09
CA PRO A 50 6.09 17.29 -8.45
C PRO A 50 6.98 16.62 -9.48
N LEU A 51 6.39 16.01 -10.50
CA LEU A 51 7.13 15.42 -11.62
C LEU A 51 7.60 16.54 -12.57
N ALA A 52 8.91 16.62 -12.81
CA ALA A 52 9.48 17.52 -13.79
C ALA A 52 9.47 16.85 -15.18
N ILE A 53 8.46 17.16 -15.99
CA ILE A 53 8.26 16.58 -17.32
C ILE A 53 8.31 17.71 -18.36
N ASP A 54 8.95 17.44 -19.51
CA ASP A 54 8.95 18.37 -20.63
C ASP A 54 7.51 18.57 -21.17
N PRO A 55 7.09 19.80 -21.48
CA PRO A 55 5.73 20.04 -21.97
C PRO A 55 5.41 19.27 -23.26
N ALA A 56 6.41 19.00 -24.12
CA ALA A 56 6.25 18.23 -25.36
C ALA A 56 6.25 16.71 -25.15
N ALA A 57 6.25 16.22 -23.91
CA ALA A 57 6.24 14.78 -23.64
C ALA A 57 4.99 14.09 -24.23
N SER A 58 5.21 12.93 -24.86
CA SER A 58 4.15 12.14 -25.50
C SER A 58 3.04 11.70 -24.55
N VAL A 59 3.34 11.61 -23.25
CA VAL A 59 2.34 11.32 -22.21
C VAL A 59 1.25 12.39 -22.15
N LEU A 60 1.60 13.66 -22.39
CA LEU A 60 0.67 14.79 -22.33
C LEU A 60 -0.06 15.00 -23.67
N HIS A 61 0.61 14.74 -24.80
CA HIS A 61 0.07 14.98 -26.14
C HIS A 61 -0.76 13.82 -26.68
N TYR A 62 -0.35 12.59 -26.39
CA TYR A 62 -0.93 11.39 -27.00
C TYR A 62 -1.44 10.38 -25.96
N GLY A 63 -1.40 10.70 -24.66
CA GLY A 63 -1.94 9.85 -23.60
C GLY A 63 -1.20 8.51 -23.45
N LEU A 64 0.09 8.47 -23.81
CA LEU A 64 0.91 7.27 -23.71
C LEU A 64 1.26 6.95 -22.24
N GLU A 65 0.27 6.46 -21.48
CA GLU A 65 0.42 6.04 -20.10
C GLU A 65 -0.28 4.71 -19.81
N VAL A 66 0.29 3.94 -18.87
CA VAL A 66 -0.37 2.77 -18.27
C VAL A 66 -0.29 2.88 -16.75
N ARG A 67 -1.42 2.73 -16.07
CA ARG A 67 -1.51 2.80 -14.62
C ARG A 67 -2.02 1.48 -14.05
N THR A 68 -1.25 0.89 -13.15
CA THR A 68 -1.65 -0.32 -12.42
C THR A 68 -2.05 0.04 -10.99
N LEU A 69 -3.25 -0.38 -10.57
CA LEU A 69 -3.72 -0.22 -9.19
C LEU A 69 -3.65 -1.55 -8.45
N ARG A 70 -2.93 -1.58 -7.33
CA ARG A 70 -2.88 -2.76 -6.43
C ARG A 70 -3.05 -2.32 -4.99
N VAL A 71 -4.03 -2.91 -4.30
CA VAL A 71 -4.29 -2.66 -2.89
C VAL A 71 -3.55 -3.68 -2.02
N ARG A 72 -2.77 -3.19 -1.06
CA ARG A 72 -2.19 -4.05 0.00
C ARG A 72 -3.09 -4.04 1.23
N VAL A 73 -3.70 -5.17 1.54
CA VAL A 73 -4.48 -5.38 2.77
C VAL A 73 -3.59 -6.01 3.83
N ARG A 74 -3.50 -5.39 5.01
CA ARG A 74 -2.90 -6.02 6.19
C ARG A 74 -3.97 -6.83 6.90
N VAL A 75 -3.88 -8.16 6.84
CA VAL A 75 -4.71 -9.06 7.63
C VAL A 75 -4.13 -9.15 9.05
N CYS A 76 -4.99 -9.15 10.07
CA CYS A 76 -4.57 -9.31 11.45
C CYS A 76 -3.99 -10.72 11.65
N ALA A 77 -2.72 -10.81 12.05
CA ALA A 77 -2.05 -12.09 12.34
C ALA A 77 -2.65 -12.84 13.55
N CYS A 78 -3.58 -12.24 14.30
CA CYS A 78 -4.15 -12.86 15.50
C CYS A 78 -5.15 -13.99 15.21
N ALA A 79 -5.60 -14.20 13.97
CA ALA A 79 -6.59 -15.25 13.66
C ALA A 79 -6.00 -16.67 13.55
N CYS A 80 -4.67 -16.86 13.63
CA CYS A 80 -4.04 -18.14 13.26
C CYS A 80 -3.12 -18.78 14.31
N ALA A 81 -3.14 -18.35 15.58
CA ALA A 81 -2.35 -19.02 16.63
C ALA A 81 -2.97 -20.33 17.17
N ARG A 82 -4.13 -20.78 16.65
CA ARG A 82 -4.82 -21.99 17.13
C ARG A 82 -5.35 -22.96 16.07
N ALA A 83 -4.95 -22.82 14.80
CA ALA A 83 -5.28 -23.79 13.76
C ALA A 83 -4.11 -24.76 13.53
N ARG A 84 -3.84 -25.64 14.49
CA ARG A 84 -3.18 -26.92 14.22
C ARG A 84 -4.24 -28.02 14.29
N VAL A 85 -4.28 -28.80 13.21
CA VAL A 85 -5.13 -29.97 12.93
C VAL A 85 -6.51 -29.68 12.31
N GLY A 86 -6.52 -29.73 10.97
CA GLY A 86 -7.53 -30.45 10.19
C GLY A 86 -9.00 -30.12 10.44
N ARG A 87 -9.48 -28.99 9.91
CA ARG A 87 -10.84 -28.88 9.37
C ARG A 87 -10.95 -27.64 8.50
N LEU A 88 -11.43 -27.83 7.27
CA LEU A 88 -11.85 -26.74 6.37
C LEU A 88 -12.79 -25.80 7.15
N CYS A 89 -12.41 -24.54 7.32
CA CYS A 89 -13.35 -23.50 7.71
C CYS A 89 -14.31 -23.29 6.53
N VAL A 90 -15.44 -23.98 6.54
CA VAL A 90 -16.59 -23.61 5.71
C VAL A 90 -17.00 -22.19 6.06
N HIS A 91 -17.25 -21.43 5.00
CA HIS A 91 -17.55 -20.01 4.99
C HIS A 91 -18.78 -19.72 5.87
N SER A 92 -18.58 -19.27 7.10
CA SER A 92 -19.63 -18.62 7.89
C SER A 92 -19.25 -17.16 8.05
N VAL A 93 -19.76 -16.33 7.14
CA VAL A 93 -19.78 -14.87 7.29
C VAL A 93 -20.69 -14.56 8.48
N VAL A 94 -20.10 -14.37 9.65
CA VAL A 94 -20.76 -13.67 10.75
C VAL A 94 -20.41 -12.18 10.55
N MET A 95 -21.31 -11.45 9.89
CA MET A 95 -21.31 -9.99 9.83
C MET A 95 -21.62 -9.46 11.24
N GLY A 96 -20.60 -9.33 12.07
CA GLY A 96 -20.66 -8.59 13.33
C GLY A 96 -20.43 -7.11 13.06
N ARG A 97 -21.51 -6.34 12.96
CA ARG A 97 -21.49 -4.89 13.17
C ARG A 97 -21.09 -4.64 14.63
N HIS A 98 -20.29 -3.60 14.84
CA HIS A 98 -19.75 -3.09 16.12
C HIS A 98 -18.40 -3.68 16.55
N GLY A 99 -17.39 -2.81 16.48
CA GLY A 99 -16.09 -3.07 17.06
C GLY A 99 -16.19 -3.22 18.56
N LEU A 100 -15.49 -4.23 19.08
CA LEU A 100 -14.75 -4.25 20.33
C LEU A 100 -14.07 -5.62 20.39
N CYS A 101 -12.74 -5.63 20.50
CA CYS A 101 -12.04 -6.80 21.01
C CYS A 101 -12.49 -6.98 22.47
N VAL A 102 -13.55 -7.77 22.70
CA VAL A 102 -13.94 -8.18 24.05
C VAL A 102 -13.50 -9.62 24.25
N GLY A 103 -12.53 -9.78 25.15
CA GLY A 103 -12.46 -10.92 26.04
C GLY A 103 -12.16 -12.27 25.39
N CYS A 104 -10.91 -12.70 25.52
CA CYS A 104 -10.63 -14.11 25.75
C CYS A 104 -11.40 -14.53 27.02
N ALA A 105 -12.64 -15.00 26.87
CA ALA A 105 -13.38 -15.60 27.97
C ALA A 105 -12.66 -16.90 28.32
N ARG A 106 -11.93 -16.88 29.44
CA ARG A 106 -11.58 -18.08 30.19
C ARG A 106 -12.90 -18.79 30.50
N ILE A 107 -13.13 -19.93 29.87
CA ILE A 107 -14.05 -20.93 30.38
C ILE A 107 -13.17 -22.10 30.78
N TYR A 108 -12.96 -22.24 32.08
CA TYR A 108 -12.54 -23.49 32.68
C TYR A 108 -13.65 -24.51 32.46
N ALA A 109 -13.33 -25.62 31.80
CA ALA A 109 -13.85 -26.96 32.05
C ALA A 109 -12.82 -27.94 31.50
#